data_AF-A0A0Q6FV40-F1
#
_entry.id   AF-A0A0Q6FV40-F1
#
_cell.length_a   1.000
_cell.length_b   1.000
_cell.length_c   1.000
_cell.angle_alpha   90.00
_cell.angle_beta   90.00
_cell.angle_gamma   90.00
#
_symmetry.space_group_name_H-M   'P 1'
#
loop_
_entity.id
_entity.type
_entity.pdbx_description
1 polymer ?
#
loop_
_entity_poly.entity_id
_entity_poly.type
_entity_poly.pdbx_seq_one_letter_code
_entity_poly.pdbx_strand_id
1 'polypeptide(L)'
;MNIRLVPTLTVGKLLYPAFDDDDRFDFDDWQDECGPPSGEQWFEMTHLNRAVARARLQPADESGYEYGLRQPHMHAWIVTMEVATDARCAGHGRRMMEHLARTSDRPLHAYSIADGFWEALGWTRHVHRTKPGSSALYVTP
;
A
#
# COMPACT_ATOMS: atom_id res chain seq x y z
N MET A 1 -9.20 -18.44 0.69
CA MET A 1 -8.28 -17.31 0.45
C MET A 1 -7.48 -17.11 1.71
N ASN A 2 -6.19 -16.82 1.61
CA ASN A 2 -5.32 -16.63 2.76
C ASN A 2 -4.52 -15.34 2.59
N ILE A 3 -4.41 -14.53 3.63
CA ILE A 3 -3.54 -13.35 3.66
C ILE A 3 -2.50 -13.61 4.74
N ARG A 4 -1.23 -13.44 4.41
CA ARG A 4 -0.13 -13.74 5.35
C ARG A 4 1.01 -12.75 5.17
N LEU A 5 1.74 -12.52 6.27
CA LEU A 5 3.06 -11.93 6.21
C LEU A 5 3.99 -12.87 5.45
N VAL A 6 4.76 -12.32 4.53
CA VAL A 6 5.73 -13.06 3.71
C VAL A 6 7.12 -12.45 3.85
N PRO A 7 8.19 -13.26 3.79
CA PRO A 7 9.55 -12.72 3.73
C PRO A 7 9.71 -11.85 2.50
N THR A 8 10.53 -10.80 2.59
CA THR A 8 10.92 -10.02 1.42
C THR A 8 11.56 -10.95 0.38
N LEU A 9 10.97 -11.02 -0.82
CA LEU A 9 11.49 -11.80 -1.93
C LEU A 9 12.41 -10.92 -2.77
N THR A 10 13.65 -11.36 -2.99
CA THR A 10 14.58 -10.71 -3.93
C THR A 10 14.75 -11.60 -5.16
N VAL A 11 14.39 -11.11 -6.34
CA VAL A 11 14.62 -11.78 -7.64
C VAL A 11 15.54 -10.90 -8.47
N GLY A 12 16.81 -11.28 -8.59
CA GLY A 12 17.82 -10.42 -9.21
C GLY A 12 18.03 -9.15 -8.39
N LYS A 13 17.79 -7.98 -9.01
CA LYS A 13 17.80 -6.68 -8.32
C LYS A 13 16.42 -6.26 -7.79
N LEU A 14 15.36 -7.04 -8.03
CA LEU A 14 14.00 -6.65 -7.72
C LEU A 14 13.55 -7.20 -6.37
N LEU A 15 12.95 -6.36 -5.54
CA LEU A 15 12.16 -6.79 -4.39
C LEU A 15 10.72 -7.05 -4.85
N TYR A 16 10.24 -8.29 -4.88
CA TYR A 16 8.86 -8.64 -5.28
C TYR A 16 8.43 -8.13 -6.66
N PRO A 17 8.92 -8.68 -7.80
CA PRO A 17 8.52 -8.22 -9.13
C PRO A 17 6.98 -8.12 -9.28
N ALA A 18 6.53 -7.06 -9.96
CA ALA A 18 5.12 -6.80 -10.22
C ALA A 18 4.42 -8.01 -10.84
N PHE A 19 3.11 -8.11 -10.65
CA PHE A 19 2.35 -9.19 -11.29
C PHE A 19 2.40 -9.12 -12.82
N ASP A 20 2.41 -7.91 -13.40
CA ASP A 20 2.35 -7.64 -14.82
C ASP A 20 3.30 -6.47 -15.17
N ASP A 21 3.98 -6.54 -16.32
CA ASP A 21 4.98 -5.55 -16.76
C ASP A 21 4.37 -4.20 -17.24
N ASP A 22 3.05 -4.16 -17.45
CA ASP A 22 2.40 -3.20 -18.36
C ASP A 22 1.63 -2.05 -17.66
N ASP A 23 1.64 -2.01 -16.33
CA ASP A 23 1.07 -0.88 -15.60
C ASP A 23 2.18 0.09 -15.19
N ARG A 24 1.88 1.40 -15.31
CA ARG A 24 2.72 2.59 -15.05
C ARG A 24 3.24 2.65 -13.61
N PHE A 25 3.98 1.64 -13.25
CA PHE A 25 4.70 1.44 -12.02
C PHE A 25 6.06 2.10 -12.23
N ASP A 26 6.33 3.17 -11.49
CA ASP A 26 7.63 3.83 -11.60
C ASP A 26 8.68 2.94 -10.94
N PHE A 27 9.39 2.23 -11.81
CA PHE A 27 10.33 1.16 -11.49
C PHE A 27 11.60 1.68 -10.80
N ASP A 28 11.84 3.00 -10.82
CA ASP A 28 13.06 3.61 -10.32
C ASP A 28 13.15 3.64 -8.78
N ASP A 29 12.03 3.74 -8.06
CA ASP A 29 12.01 3.66 -6.57
C ASP A 29 12.34 2.24 -6.03
N TRP A 30 12.49 1.26 -6.93
CA TRP A 30 12.78 -0.15 -6.60
C TRP A 30 14.22 -0.56 -6.91
N GLN A 31 14.98 0.26 -7.65
CA GLN A 31 16.33 -0.07 -8.10
C GLN A 31 17.45 0.39 -7.16
N ASP A 32 17.18 1.36 -6.27
CA ASP A 32 18.20 1.90 -5.36
C ASP A 32 18.22 1.15 -4.02
N GLU A 33 19.16 0.20 -3.97
CA GLU A 33 19.94 -0.39 -2.87
C GLU A 33 19.45 -0.38 -1.39
N CYS A 34 19.81 -1.51 -0.73
CA CYS A 34 19.95 -1.73 0.72
C CYS A 34 18.74 -2.21 1.53
N GLY A 35 18.13 -3.33 1.11
CA GLY A 35 17.22 -4.12 1.95
C GLY A 35 15.92 -3.38 2.32
N PRO A 36 14.90 -4.09 2.82
CA PRO A 36 13.76 -3.39 3.38
C PRO A 36 14.25 -2.52 4.56
N PRO A 37 13.89 -1.22 4.64
CA PRO A 37 13.99 -0.44 5.87
C PRO A 37 13.57 -1.28 7.08
N SER A 38 14.26 -1.11 8.22
CA SER A 38 13.98 -1.92 9.40
C SER A 38 12.51 -1.82 9.80
N GLY A 39 11.82 -2.96 9.82
CA GLY A 39 10.41 -3.06 10.24
C GLY A 39 9.38 -3.07 9.12
N GLU A 40 9.77 -3.02 7.84
CA GLU A 40 8.82 -3.21 6.75
C GLU A 40 8.19 -4.59 6.75
N GLN A 41 6.92 -4.62 6.36
CA GLN A 41 6.11 -5.83 6.30
C GLN A 41 5.51 -6.00 4.91
N TRP A 42 5.66 -7.21 4.37
CA TRP A 42 5.07 -7.61 3.10
C TRP A 42 3.93 -8.58 3.34
N PHE A 43 2.78 -8.30 2.74
CA PHE A 43 1.61 -9.15 2.81
C PHE A 43 1.28 -9.72 1.45
N GLU A 44 0.98 -11.01 1.39
CA GLU A 44 0.54 -11.70 0.19
C GLU A 44 -0.84 -12.31 0.42
N MET A 45 -1.75 -12.06 -0.51
CA MET A 45 -3.03 -12.77 -0.60
C MET A 45 -2.93 -13.88 -1.62
N THR A 46 -3.24 -15.11 -1.22
CA THR A 46 -3.35 -16.25 -2.12
C THR A 46 -4.79 -16.71 -2.32
N HIS A 47 -5.11 -17.05 -3.56
CA HIS A 47 -6.37 -17.66 -3.98
C HIS A 47 -6.06 -18.78 -4.97
N LEU A 48 -6.66 -19.97 -4.77
CA LEU A 48 -6.41 -21.16 -5.60
C LEU A 48 -4.91 -21.45 -5.82
N ASN A 49 -4.12 -21.37 -4.74
CA ASN A 49 -2.66 -21.60 -4.71
C ASN A 49 -1.81 -20.64 -5.56
N ARG A 50 -2.36 -19.48 -5.94
CA ARG A 50 -1.63 -18.41 -6.62
C ARG A 50 -1.74 -17.10 -5.85
N ALA A 51 -0.68 -16.30 -5.86
CA ALA A 51 -0.70 -14.94 -5.34
C ALA A 51 -1.58 -14.05 -6.23
N VAL A 52 -2.54 -13.35 -5.63
CA VAL A 52 -3.52 -12.51 -6.35
C VAL A 52 -3.51 -11.05 -5.90
N ALA A 53 -2.92 -10.75 -4.73
CA ALA A 53 -2.68 -9.38 -4.29
C ALA A 53 -1.47 -9.32 -3.37
N ARG A 54 -0.77 -8.18 -3.36
CA ARG A 54 0.30 -7.89 -2.42
C ARG A 54 0.16 -6.49 -1.86
N ALA A 55 0.71 -6.29 -0.67
CA ALA A 55 0.81 -4.97 -0.07
C ALA A 55 2.12 -4.84 0.71
N ARG A 56 2.73 -3.67 0.64
CA ARG A 56 3.90 -3.28 1.43
C ARG A 56 3.48 -2.26 2.45
N LEU A 57 3.77 -2.55 3.71
CA LEU A 57 3.49 -1.67 4.84
C LEU A 57 4.82 -1.23 5.46
N GLN A 58 5.03 0.08 5.52
CA GLN A 58 6.12 0.67 6.28
C GLN A 58 5.67 0.96 7.72
N PRO A 59 6.59 0.82 8.70
CA PRO A 59 6.35 1.30 10.06
C PRO A 59 5.92 2.76 10.04
N ALA A 60 5.22 3.16 11.09
CA ALA A 60 4.69 4.50 11.13
C ALA A 60 5.77 5.59 11.11
N ASP A 61 5.46 6.63 10.36
CA ASP A 61 6.24 7.85 10.24
C ASP A 61 5.44 9.07 10.70
N GLU A 62 6.12 10.22 10.75
CA GLU A 62 5.46 11.51 10.94
C GLU A 62 5.03 12.06 9.58
N SER A 63 3.85 11.67 9.12
CA SER A 63 3.32 12.07 7.81
C SER A 63 2.00 12.84 7.90
N GLY A 64 1.63 13.52 6.81
CA GLY A 64 0.32 14.16 6.65
C GLY A 64 0.14 15.58 7.20
N TYR A 65 1.19 16.21 7.77
CA TYR A 65 1.14 17.62 8.16
C TYR A 65 0.80 18.54 6.97
N GLU A 66 1.41 18.27 5.82
CA GLU A 66 1.18 18.96 4.54
C GLU A 66 -0.25 18.79 4.02
N TYR A 67 -0.99 17.83 4.59
CA TYR A 67 -2.33 17.41 4.16
C TYR A 67 -3.44 17.82 5.12
N GLY A 68 -3.15 18.50 6.22
CA GLY A 68 -4.21 18.91 7.15
C GLY A 68 -4.13 18.28 8.53
N LEU A 69 -3.42 17.17 8.68
CA LEU A 69 -3.42 16.39 9.92
C LEU A 69 -2.72 17.17 11.03
N ARG A 70 -3.37 17.26 12.19
CA ARG A 70 -2.82 17.91 13.38
C ARG A 70 -2.25 16.82 14.28
N GLN A 71 -0.97 16.93 14.62
CA GLN A 71 -0.15 15.96 15.39
C GLN A 71 0.38 14.78 14.56
N PRO A 72 1.54 14.20 14.94
CA PRO A 72 2.05 12.99 14.32
C PRO A 72 1.17 11.83 14.76
N HIS A 73 0.06 11.62 14.05
CA HIS A 73 -0.54 10.31 14.07
C HIS A 73 0.48 9.39 13.42
N MET A 74 1.12 8.56 14.23
CA MET A 74 2.01 7.51 13.75
C MET A 74 1.16 6.53 12.94
N HIS A 75 0.96 6.83 11.66
CA HIS A 75 0.22 6.01 10.74
C HIS A 75 1.17 5.07 10.02
N ALA A 76 0.85 3.78 9.98
CA ALA A 76 1.61 2.87 9.14
C ALA A 76 1.30 3.17 7.66
N TRP A 77 2.35 3.31 6.86
CA TRP A 77 2.22 3.73 5.48
C TRP A 77 2.08 2.53 4.55
N ILE A 78 0.97 2.47 3.79
CA ILE A 78 0.86 1.57 2.65
C ILE A 78 1.63 2.19 1.49
N VAL A 79 2.86 1.71 1.33
CA VAL A 79 3.76 2.13 0.26
C VAL A 79 3.25 1.62 -1.08
N THR A 80 2.76 0.38 -1.11
CA THR A 80 2.18 -0.20 -2.32
C THR A 80 1.07 -1.19 -2.01
N MET A 81 0.15 -1.28 -2.95
CA MET A 81 -0.89 -2.29 -3.03
C MET A 81 -1.05 -2.64 -4.50
N GLU A 82 -0.97 -3.93 -4.80
CA GLU A 82 -1.16 -4.46 -6.15
C GLU A 82 -2.13 -5.63 -6.15
N VAL A 83 -2.88 -5.78 -7.25
CA VAL A 83 -3.75 -6.92 -7.52
C VAL A 83 -3.42 -7.40 -8.93
N ALA A 84 -3.17 -8.70 -9.06
CA ALA A 84 -2.91 -9.34 -10.34
C ALA A 84 -4.01 -8.98 -11.35
N THR A 85 -3.65 -8.66 -12.60
CA THR A 85 -4.60 -8.11 -13.58
C THR A 85 -5.81 -9.00 -13.80
N ASP A 86 -5.59 -10.30 -13.93
CA ASP A 86 -6.64 -11.31 -14.09
C ASP A 86 -7.49 -11.57 -12.83
N ALA A 87 -7.09 -11.00 -11.69
CA ALA A 87 -7.81 -11.05 -10.43
C ALA A 87 -8.46 -9.70 -10.04
N ARG A 88 -8.33 -8.66 -10.89
CA ARG A 88 -8.97 -7.35 -10.64
C ARG A 88 -10.49 -7.47 -10.63
N CYS A 89 -11.15 -6.50 -10.02
CA CYS A 89 -12.61 -6.44 -9.86
C CYS A 89 -13.25 -7.61 -9.08
N ALA A 90 -12.47 -8.53 -8.51
CA ALA A 90 -12.96 -9.63 -7.67
C ALA A 90 -12.96 -9.33 -6.15
N GLY A 91 -12.71 -8.06 -5.78
CA GLY A 91 -12.70 -7.60 -4.39
C GLY A 91 -11.45 -7.98 -3.59
N HIS A 92 -10.39 -8.48 -4.23
CA HIS A 92 -9.13 -8.82 -3.53
C HIS A 92 -8.49 -7.61 -2.86
N GLY A 93 -8.47 -6.46 -3.54
CA GLY A 93 -7.89 -5.25 -2.97
C GLY A 93 -8.58 -4.77 -1.70
N ARG A 94 -9.91 -4.74 -1.71
CA ARG A 94 -10.70 -4.41 -0.52
C ARG A 94 -10.40 -5.36 0.64
N ARG A 95 -10.41 -6.67 0.39
CA ARG A 95 -10.12 -7.68 1.41
C ARG A 95 -8.70 -7.55 1.98
N MET A 96 -7.73 -7.16 1.15
CA MET A 96 -6.36 -6.87 1.60
C MET A 96 -6.37 -5.69 2.57
N MET A 97 -6.95 -4.55 2.18
CA MET A 97 -6.98 -3.34 3.01
C MET A 97 -7.74 -3.56 4.32
N GLU A 98 -8.88 -4.25 4.28
CA GLU A 98 -9.64 -4.63 5.47
C GLU A 98 -8.86 -5.56 6.40
N HIS A 99 -8.02 -6.45 5.86
CA HIS A 99 -7.14 -7.29 6.67
C HIS A 99 -6.06 -6.44 7.35
N LEU A 100 -5.33 -5.61 6.57
CA LEU A 100 -4.28 -4.76 7.11
C LEU A 100 -4.82 -3.82 8.21
N ALA A 101 -5.97 -3.20 7.99
CA ALA A 101 -6.59 -2.29 8.96
C ALA A 101 -6.98 -3.01 10.27
N ARG A 102 -7.28 -4.31 10.22
CA ARG A 102 -7.55 -5.12 11.42
C ARG A 102 -6.29 -5.63 12.12
N THR A 103 -5.21 -5.86 11.39
CA THR A 103 -3.97 -6.44 11.93
C THR A 103 -2.96 -5.40 12.37
N SER A 104 -3.05 -4.18 11.84
CA SER A 104 -2.18 -3.08 12.26
C SER A 104 -2.58 -2.59 13.65
N ASP A 105 -1.58 -2.29 14.48
CA ASP A 105 -1.73 -1.62 15.78
C ASP A 105 -1.95 -0.11 15.63
N ARG A 106 -1.89 0.40 14.40
CA ARG A 106 -1.91 1.83 14.07
C ARG A 106 -2.89 2.09 12.93
N PRO A 107 -3.42 3.32 12.81
CA PRO A 107 -4.16 3.70 11.62
C PRO A 107 -3.25 3.60 10.39
N LEU A 108 -3.85 3.28 9.24
CA LEU A 108 -3.13 3.17 7.98
C LEU A 108 -3.30 4.44 7.17
N HIS A 109 -2.30 4.76 6.36
CA HIS A 109 -2.44 5.79 5.34
C HIS A 109 -1.84 5.38 3.99
N ALA A 110 -2.28 6.04 2.93
CA ALA A 110 -1.75 5.87 1.58
C ALA A 110 -1.81 7.18 0.79
N TYR A 111 -0.77 7.49 0.02
CA TYR A 111 -0.83 8.52 -1.02
C TYR A 111 -1.33 7.89 -2.32
N SER A 112 -2.36 8.45 -2.94
CA SER A 112 -2.94 7.84 -4.13
C SER A 112 -3.70 8.82 -5.02
N ILE A 113 -3.83 8.43 -6.29
CA ILE A 113 -4.74 9.03 -7.28
C ILE A 113 -5.99 8.17 -7.52
N ALA A 114 -6.10 7.01 -6.85
CA ALA A 114 -7.19 6.06 -7.03
C ALA A 114 -8.40 6.40 -6.14
N ASP A 115 -8.92 7.62 -6.26
CA ASP A 115 -9.87 8.21 -5.31
C ASP A 115 -11.08 7.30 -5.02
N GLY A 116 -11.73 6.77 -6.06
CA GLY A 116 -12.90 5.92 -5.90
C GLY A 116 -12.64 4.58 -5.18
N PHE A 117 -11.42 4.06 -5.18
CA PHE A 117 -11.08 2.85 -4.44
C PHE A 117 -11.06 3.10 -2.94
N TRP A 118 -10.35 4.15 -2.50
CA TRP A 118 -10.20 4.48 -1.09
C TRP A 118 -11.49 5.03 -0.48
N GLU A 119 -12.23 5.84 -1.24
CA GLU A 119 -13.56 6.32 -0.82
C GLU A 119 -14.54 5.16 -0.62
N ALA A 120 -14.50 4.13 -1.48
CA ALA A 120 -15.33 2.94 -1.32
C ALA A 120 -14.97 2.08 -0.09
N LEU A 121 -13.76 2.26 0.46
CA LEU A 121 -13.35 1.69 1.75
C LEU A 121 -13.76 2.56 2.94
N GLY A 122 -14.30 3.75 2.70
CA GLY A 122 -14.67 4.71 3.74
C GLY A 122 -13.48 5.48 4.31
N TRP A 123 -12.34 5.52 3.63
CA TRP A 123 -11.15 6.22 4.12
C TRP A 123 -11.30 7.73 3.97
N THR A 124 -10.75 8.48 4.92
CA THR A 124 -10.81 9.95 4.90
C THR A 124 -9.79 10.50 3.92
N ARG A 125 -10.27 11.30 2.95
CA ARG A 125 -9.44 11.95 1.94
C ARG A 125 -8.92 13.30 2.44
N HIS A 126 -7.63 13.52 2.27
CA HIS A 126 -6.94 14.76 2.60
C HIS A 126 -6.18 15.26 1.36
N VAL A 127 -6.27 16.56 1.09
CA VAL A 127 -5.61 17.20 -0.06
C VAL A 127 -4.39 17.97 0.42
N HIS A 128 -3.32 17.93 -0.36
CA HIS A 128 -2.12 18.69 -0.08
C HIS A 128 -2.45 20.19 -0.02
N ARG A 129 -2.03 20.86 1.06
CA ARG A 129 -2.38 22.28 1.34
C ARG A 129 -1.83 23.28 0.32
N THR A 130 -0.61 23.05 -0.18
CA THR A 130 0.12 24.02 -1.02
C THR A 130 0.53 23.52 -2.41
N LYS A 131 0.36 22.23 -2.72
CA LYS A 131 0.72 21.64 -4.03
C LYS A 131 -0.51 21.06 -4.72
N PRO A 132 -1.26 21.86 -5.49
CA PRO A 132 -2.36 21.36 -6.32
C PRO A 132 -1.85 20.30 -7.31
N GLY A 133 -2.62 19.21 -7.47
CA GLY A 133 -2.26 18.12 -8.39
C GLY A 133 -1.39 17.02 -7.78
N SER A 134 -0.88 17.19 -6.55
CA SER A 134 -0.31 16.07 -5.79
C SER A 134 -1.36 15.01 -5.47
N SER A 135 -0.93 13.76 -5.38
CA SER A 135 -1.76 12.64 -4.91
C SER A 135 -2.45 13.00 -3.59
N ALA A 136 -3.69 12.56 -3.41
CA ALA A 136 -4.39 12.73 -2.14
C ALA A 136 -3.84 11.75 -1.09
N LEU A 137 -3.90 12.15 0.18
CA LEU A 137 -3.62 11.29 1.32
C LEU A 137 -4.93 10.68 1.81
N TYR A 138 -4.98 9.36 1.90
CA TYR A 138 -6.10 8.62 2.47
C TYR A 138 -5.70 8.04 3.82
N VAL A 139 -6.57 8.18 4.82
CA VAL A 139 -6.34 7.67 6.18
C VAL A 139 -7.52 6.78 6.58
N THR A 140 -7.24 5.66 7.23
CA THR A 140 -8.30 4.82 7.82
C THR A 140 -9.18 5.61 8.80
N PRO A 141 -10.46 5.25 8.95
CA PRO A 141 -11.34 5.81 9.98
C PRO A 141 -10.80 5.70 11.40
#